data_AF-A0A9P4UK59-F1
#
_entry.id   AF-A0A9P4UK59-F1
#
_cell.length_a   1.000
_cell.length_b   1.000
_cell.length_c   1.000
_cell.angle_alpha   90.00
_cell.angle_beta   90.00
_cell.angle_gamma   90.00
#
_symmetry.space_group_name_H-M   'P 1'
#
loop_
_entity.id
_entity.type
_entity.pdbx_description
1 polymer ?
#
loop_
_entity_poly.entity_id
_entity_poly.type
_entity_poly.pdbx_seq_one_letter_code
_entity_poly.pdbx_strand_id
1 'polypeptide(L)'
;MQFLTTLTAAAAAFLLAPALAAPAAAPDAMPEAEAAAAAAAAAAAAAAQTAKVAPANYWFNVTGWSAGCARAGCYYDFNVSAPQTQTYPGFKAYCSGDDVGYFKDCKILGGKPKGKAQVAAKLKHEDLSKPDGIAQMSVSLQFSNVKEGATYNYTGHHDASYNQFVAPAEEFKVVPTEAWAIA
;
A
#
# COMPACT_ATOMS: atom_id res chain seq x y z
N MET A 1 47.49 -25.45 -13.25
CA MET A 1 47.05 -25.14 -11.87
C MET A 1 45.61 -24.64 -11.98
N GLN A 2 44.60 -25.49 -12.18
CA GLN A 2 43.84 -26.19 -11.13
C GLN A 2 43.66 -25.38 -9.85
N PHE A 3 42.42 -24.91 -9.59
CA PHE A 3 41.66 -25.18 -8.36
C PHE A 3 40.16 -24.91 -8.59
N LEU A 4 39.34 -25.97 -8.42
CA LEU A 4 37.92 -25.89 -8.08
C LEU A 4 37.78 -25.34 -6.66
N THR A 5 36.76 -24.52 -6.38
CA THR A 5 36.04 -24.61 -5.10
C THR A 5 34.62 -24.01 -5.21
N THR A 6 33.64 -24.86 -4.95
CA THR A 6 32.24 -24.56 -4.58
C THR A 6 32.17 -24.04 -3.14
N LEU A 7 31.25 -23.13 -2.80
CA LEU A 7 30.62 -23.02 -1.48
C LEU A 7 29.37 -22.10 -1.59
N THR A 8 28.16 -22.66 -1.64
CA THR A 8 27.19 -22.81 -0.53
C THR A 8 26.48 -21.51 -0.13
N ALA A 9 25.20 -21.42 -0.51
CA ALA A 9 24.27 -20.43 0.01
C ALA A 9 23.93 -20.76 1.47
N ALA A 10 24.16 -19.79 2.36
CA ALA A 10 23.69 -19.84 3.74
C ALA A 10 22.54 -18.83 3.89
N ALA A 11 21.34 -19.36 4.13
CA ALA A 11 20.18 -18.60 4.54
C ALA A 11 20.40 -18.06 5.96
N ALA A 12 20.36 -16.74 6.10
CA ALA A 12 20.33 -16.08 7.40
C ALA A 12 18.89 -15.68 7.72
N ALA A 13 18.21 -16.52 8.49
CA ALA A 13 16.98 -16.16 9.17
C ALA A 13 17.35 -15.24 10.35
N PHE A 14 16.94 -13.98 10.30
CA PHE A 14 17.00 -13.08 11.45
C PHE A 14 15.58 -12.86 11.98
N LEU A 15 15.30 -13.55 13.09
CA LEU A 15 14.13 -13.37 13.93
C LEU A 15 14.32 -12.10 14.77
N LEU A 16 13.33 -11.21 14.75
CA LEU A 16 13.07 -10.24 15.82
C LEU A 16 11.56 -10.00 15.89
N ALA A 17 10.91 -10.78 16.76
CA ALA A 17 9.60 -10.46 17.28
C ALA A 17 9.76 -9.76 18.64
N PRO A 18 8.95 -8.74 18.97
CA PRO A 18 8.98 -8.09 20.27
C PRO A 18 8.37 -8.98 21.35
N ALA A 19 9.05 -9.01 22.50
CA ALA A 19 8.58 -9.62 23.73
C ALA A 19 7.31 -8.90 24.22
N LEU A 20 6.15 -9.55 24.09
CA LEU A 20 4.96 -9.18 24.85
C LEU A 20 5.00 -9.90 26.19
N ALA A 21 4.91 -9.11 27.26
CA ALA A 21 4.87 -9.57 28.64
C ALA A 21 3.69 -10.54 28.87
N ALA A 22 4.00 -11.70 29.44
CA ALA A 22 3.02 -12.68 29.90
C ALA A 22 2.39 -12.22 31.23
N PRO A 23 1.06 -12.33 31.42
CA PRO A 23 0.49 -12.39 32.75
C PRO A 23 0.73 -13.80 33.33
N ALA A 24 1.18 -13.85 34.58
CA ALA A 24 1.26 -15.07 35.36
C ALA A 24 -0.16 -15.60 35.62
N ALA A 25 -0.46 -16.80 35.11
CA ALA A 25 -1.63 -17.58 35.51
C ALA A 25 -1.27 -19.07 35.55
N ALA A 26 -1.76 -19.72 36.59
CA ALA A 26 -1.48 -21.07 37.04
C ALA A 26 -1.75 -22.19 36.00
N PRO A 27 -1.14 -23.38 36.17
CA PRO A 27 -1.35 -24.52 35.28
C PRO A 27 -2.66 -25.24 35.62
N ASP A 28 -3.05 -26.17 34.74
CA ASP A 28 -4.18 -27.10 34.85
C ASP A 28 -5.50 -26.64 34.23
N ALA A 29 -5.55 -26.55 32.88
CA ALA A 29 -6.67 -27.04 32.07
C ALA A 29 -6.41 -26.91 30.55
N MET A 30 -6.57 -28.05 29.83
CA MET A 30 -6.90 -28.21 28.39
C MET A 30 -5.78 -28.02 27.31
N PRO A 31 -5.37 -29.10 26.62
CA PRO A 31 -4.48 -29.04 25.44
C PRO A 31 -5.20 -28.70 24.11
N GLU A 32 -6.48 -28.28 24.12
CA GLU A 32 -7.28 -28.09 22.90
C GLU A 32 -7.30 -26.64 22.37
N ALA A 33 -6.78 -25.67 23.12
CA ALA A 33 -6.83 -24.25 22.73
C ALA A 33 -5.70 -23.83 21.75
N GLU A 34 -4.50 -24.43 21.85
CA GLU A 34 -3.37 -24.07 20.99
C GLU A 34 -3.51 -24.60 19.54
N ALA A 35 -4.19 -25.74 19.35
CA ALA A 35 -4.48 -26.26 18.01
C ALA A 35 -5.43 -25.36 17.22
N ALA A 36 -6.40 -24.73 17.90
CA ALA A 36 -7.37 -23.82 17.27
C ALA A 36 -6.72 -22.49 16.82
N ALA A 37 -5.77 -21.96 17.59
CA ALA A 37 -5.06 -20.73 17.24
C ALA A 37 -4.10 -20.92 16.05
N ALA A 38 -3.40 -22.06 15.98
CA ALA A 38 -2.53 -22.39 14.85
C ALA A 38 -3.32 -22.66 13.55
N ALA A 39 -4.49 -23.31 13.65
CA ALA A 39 -5.37 -23.55 12.51
C ALA A 39 -6.00 -22.24 11.97
N ALA A 40 -6.36 -21.30 12.84
CA ALA A 40 -6.89 -20.00 12.44
C ALA A 40 -5.84 -19.13 11.72
N ALA A 41 -4.58 -19.15 12.19
CA ALA A 41 -3.48 -18.45 11.53
C ALA A 41 -3.15 -19.03 10.14
N ALA A 42 -3.20 -20.36 9.99
CA ALA A 42 -3.00 -21.03 8.70
C ALA A 42 -4.17 -20.76 7.72
N ALA A 43 -5.41 -20.69 8.21
CA ALA A 43 -6.57 -20.35 7.40
C ALA A 43 -6.55 -18.88 6.93
N ALA A 44 -6.11 -17.95 7.78
CA ALA A 44 -5.94 -16.54 7.40
C ALA A 44 -4.82 -16.34 6.36
N ALA A 45 -3.72 -17.10 6.47
CA ALA A 45 -2.65 -17.09 5.47
C ALA A 45 -3.09 -17.72 4.13
N ALA A 46 -4.02 -18.68 4.14
CA ALA A 46 -4.55 -19.29 2.92
C ALA A 46 -5.52 -18.37 2.14
N ALA A 47 -6.10 -17.36 2.79
CA ALA A 47 -7.05 -16.42 2.17
C ALA A 47 -6.36 -15.25 1.44
N ALA A 48 -5.10 -14.94 1.77
CA ALA A 48 -4.32 -13.92 1.08
C ALA A 48 -3.67 -14.51 -0.18
N GLN A 49 -4.25 -14.21 -1.35
CA GLN A 49 -3.67 -14.61 -2.63
C GLN A 49 -2.82 -13.46 -3.17
N THR A 50 -1.62 -13.77 -3.67
CA THR A 50 -0.83 -12.80 -4.43
C THR A 50 -1.59 -12.47 -5.71
N ALA A 51 -2.17 -11.27 -5.76
CA ALA A 51 -2.79 -10.79 -6.98
C ALA A 51 -1.70 -10.52 -8.01
N LYS A 52 -2.01 -10.78 -9.28
CA LYS A 52 -1.12 -10.35 -10.35
C LYS A 52 -1.07 -8.83 -10.35
N VAL A 53 0.14 -8.26 -10.33
CA VAL A 53 0.34 -6.81 -10.47
C VAL A 53 -0.41 -6.30 -11.70
N ALA A 54 -1.02 -5.11 -11.56
CA ALA A 54 -1.78 -4.50 -12.63
C ALA A 54 -0.89 -4.40 -13.88
N PRO A 55 -1.43 -4.66 -15.08
CA PRO A 55 -0.65 -4.54 -16.29
C PRO A 55 -0.23 -3.08 -16.49
N ALA A 56 0.91 -2.87 -17.16
CA ALA A 56 1.49 -1.53 -17.35
C ALA A 56 0.55 -0.54 -18.08
N ASN A 57 -0.49 -1.04 -18.76
CA ASN A 57 -1.52 -0.22 -19.40
C ASN A 57 -2.64 0.24 -18.44
N TYR A 58 -2.60 -0.13 -17.16
CA TYR A 58 -3.46 0.39 -16.11
C TYR A 58 -2.64 1.26 -15.16
N TRP A 59 -2.82 2.57 -15.26
CA TRP A 59 -2.11 3.57 -14.48
C TRP A 59 -3.10 4.52 -13.81
N PHE A 60 -2.65 5.12 -12.72
CA PHE A 60 -3.35 6.20 -12.03
C PHE A 60 -2.81 7.53 -12.56
N ASN A 61 -3.67 8.35 -13.15
CA ASN A 61 -3.35 9.70 -13.57
C ASN A 61 -3.54 10.67 -12.41
N VAL A 62 -2.44 11.22 -11.91
CA VAL A 62 -2.40 12.22 -10.84
C VAL A 62 -2.33 13.59 -11.48
N THR A 63 -3.24 14.48 -11.09
CA THR A 63 -3.38 15.83 -11.65
C THR A 63 -3.55 16.84 -10.53
N GLY A 64 -3.04 18.06 -10.75
CA GLY A 64 -3.09 19.11 -9.74
C GLY A 64 -2.32 18.70 -8.49
N TRP A 65 -1.16 18.04 -8.67
CA TRP A 65 -0.30 17.68 -7.56
C TRP A 65 0.18 18.96 -6.85
N SER A 66 -0.07 19.01 -5.54
CA SER A 66 0.38 20.05 -4.63
C SER A 66 0.85 19.37 -3.37
N ALA A 67 2.13 19.55 -3.03
CA ALA A 67 2.70 19.07 -1.78
C ALA A 67 3.57 20.14 -1.14
N GLY A 68 3.48 20.21 0.18
CA GLY A 68 4.05 21.30 0.93
C GLY A 68 4.39 20.95 2.36
N CYS A 69 5.50 21.49 2.87
CA CYS A 69 5.87 21.37 4.27
C CYS A 69 5.79 22.73 4.94
N ALA A 70 5.18 22.76 6.11
CA ALA A 70 5.11 23.91 7.00
C ALA A 70 5.60 23.50 8.40
N ARG A 71 5.66 24.46 9.34
CA ARG A 71 6.14 24.21 10.71
C ARG A 71 5.35 23.13 11.48
N ALA A 72 4.16 22.78 11.01
CA ALA A 72 3.26 21.81 11.65
C ALA A 72 3.24 20.42 10.97
N GLY A 73 4.06 20.21 9.93
CA GLY A 73 4.08 18.97 9.15
C GLY A 73 4.00 19.21 7.65
N CYS A 74 4.02 18.13 6.89
CA CYS A 74 3.86 18.16 5.45
C CYS A 74 2.43 17.74 5.08
N TYR A 75 1.93 18.32 4.00
CA TYR A 75 0.60 18.05 3.47
C TYR A 75 0.69 17.78 1.97
N TYR A 76 -0.36 17.12 1.47
CA TYR A 76 -0.54 16.89 0.05
C TYR A 76 -2.00 17.09 -0.33
N ASP A 77 -2.21 17.52 -1.57
CA ASP A 77 -3.51 17.58 -2.21
C ASP A 77 -3.37 17.32 -3.71
N PHE A 78 -4.21 16.44 -4.25
CA PHE A 78 -4.21 16.10 -5.68
C PHE A 78 -5.50 15.41 -6.10
N ASN A 79 -5.75 15.40 -7.41
CA ASN A 79 -6.78 14.56 -8.01
C ASN A 79 -6.14 13.33 -8.65
N VAL A 80 -6.75 12.17 -8.46
CA VAL A 80 -6.32 10.93 -9.09
C VAL A 80 -7.46 10.30 -9.86
N SER A 81 -7.15 9.76 -11.03
CA SER A 81 -8.13 9.07 -11.85
C SER A 81 -7.53 7.86 -12.54
N ALA A 82 -8.35 6.86 -12.84
CA ALA A 82 -7.94 5.73 -13.65
C ALA A 82 -9.00 5.42 -14.70
N PRO A 83 -8.59 5.03 -15.92
CA PRO A 83 -9.53 4.65 -16.96
C PRO A 83 -10.25 3.35 -16.58
N GLN A 84 -11.55 3.26 -16.87
CA GLN A 84 -12.27 1.99 -16.74
C GLN A 84 -11.82 1.03 -17.84
N THR A 85 -11.49 -0.20 -17.46
CA THR A 85 -11.20 -1.28 -18.41
C THR A 85 -12.18 -2.44 -18.21
N GLN A 86 -12.03 -3.52 -18.97
CA GLN A 86 -12.87 -4.71 -18.80
C GLN A 86 -12.63 -5.40 -17.44
N THR A 87 -11.40 -5.31 -16.92
CA THR A 87 -10.97 -5.97 -15.68
C THR A 87 -10.91 -5.02 -14.49
N TYR A 88 -10.52 -3.76 -14.71
CA TYR A 88 -10.28 -2.79 -13.63
C TYR A 88 -11.34 -1.68 -13.61
N PRO A 89 -11.80 -1.26 -12.42
CA PRO A 89 -12.76 -0.17 -12.30
C PRO A 89 -12.11 1.16 -12.71
N GLY A 90 -12.92 2.03 -13.32
CA GLY A 90 -12.55 3.43 -13.52
C GLY A 90 -13.01 4.27 -12.35
N PHE A 91 -12.17 5.21 -11.92
CA PHE A 91 -12.46 6.09 -10.80
C PHE A 91 -11.89 7.49 -11.03
N LYS A 92 -12.44 8.45 -10.30
CA LYS A 92 -11.89 9.79 -10.11
C LYS A 92 -12.07 10.14 -8.63
N ALA A 93 -10.98 10.44 -7.95
CA ALA A 93 -10.95 10.75 -6.53
C ALA A 93 -10.08 11.98 -6.27
N TYR A 94 -10.39 12.69 -5.21
CA TYR A 94 -9.58 13.77 -4.67
C TYR A 94 -8.95 13.29 -3.37
N CYS A 95 -7.63 13.34 -3.30
CA CYS A 95 -6.84 12.91 -2.18
C CYS A 95 -6.24 14.14 -1.51
N SER A 96 -6.41 14.25 -0.20
CA SER A 96 -5.72 15.28 0.58
C SER A 96 -5.40 14.73 1.97
N GLY A 97 -4.29 15.15 2.53
CA GLY A 97 -3.84 14.65 3.81
C GLY A 97 -2.53 15.25 4.26
N ASP A 98 -1.96 14.59 5.24
CA ASP A 98 -0.78 14.98 6.00
C ASP A 98 0.20 13.80 6.08
N ASP A 99 1.44 14.08 6.46
CA ASP A 99 2.57 13.14 6.45
C ASP A 99 2.60 12.16 7.63
N VAL A 100 1.42 11.69 8.06
CA VAL A 100 1.29 10.69 9.14
C VAL A 100 1.83 9.31 8.80
N GLY A 101 2.20 9.05 7.54
CA GLY A 101 2.77 7.78 7.09
C GLY A 101 1.75 6.64 6.90
N TYR A 102 0.46 6.89 7.08
CA TYR A 102 -0.63 5.93 6.84
C TYR A 102 -1.46 6.32 5.62
N PHE A 103 -2.14 5.35 5.02
CA PHE A 103 -3.09 5.61 3.94
C PHE A 103 -4.34 6.29 4.48
N LYS A 104 -4.68 7.46 3.91
CA LYS A 104 -5.92 8.17 4.17
C LYS A 104 -6.86 8.02 2.98
N ASP A 105 -8.14 7.80 3.30
CA ASP A 105 -9.18 7.67 2.28
C ASP A 105 -9.33 8.95 1.47
N CYS A 106 -9.38 8.79 0.16
CA CYS A 106 -9.65 9.85 -0.79
C CYS A 106 -11.16 9.99 -1.01
N LYS A 107 -11.58 11.23 -1.26
CA LYS A 107 -12.97 11.53 -1.62
C LYS A 107 -13.23 11.12 -3.06
N ILE A 108 -14.07 10.11 -3.29
CA ILE A 108 -14.50 9.74 -4.64
C ILE A 108 -15.36 10.86 -5.23
N LEU A 109 -14.89 11.45 -6.34
CA LEU A 109 -15.57 12.54 -7.06
C LEU A 109 -16.41 12.02 -8.24
N GLY A 110 -16.07 10.84 -8.77
CA GLY A 110 -16.76 10.26 -9.91
C GLY A 110 -16.13 8.99 -10.42
N GLY A 111 -16.66 8.49 -11.53
CA GLY A 111 -16.40 7.13 -12.00
C GLY A 111 -17.44 6.16 -11.48
N LYS A 112 -17.61 5.05 -12.20
CA LYS A 112 -18.48 3.94 -11.78
C LYS A 112 -17.58 2.79 -11.35
N PRO A 113 -16.94 2.85 -10.17
CA PRO A 113 -16.39 1.63 -9.63
C PRO A 113 -17.55 0.64 -9.50
N LYS A 114 -17.50 -0.44 -10.27
CA LYS A 114 -18.49 -1.51 -10.11
C LYS A 114 -18.25 -2.12 -8.73
N GLY A 115 -19.14 -1.87 -7.79
CA GLY A 115 -19.05 -2.40 -6.42
C GLY A 115 -18.41 -1.43 -5.42
N LYS A 116 -17.87 -2.00 -4.34
CA LYS A 116 -17.19 -1.26 -3.25
C LYS A 116 -15.75 -0.99 -3.68
N ALA A 117 -15.48 0.12 -4.36
CA ALA A 117 -14.12 0.58 -4.54
C ALA A 117 -13.80 1.75 -3.62
N GLN A 118 -12.59 1.74 -3.10
CA GLN A 118 -12.03 2.78 -2.25
C GLN A 118 -10.66 3.16 -2.81
N VAL A 119 -10.35 4.45 -2.73
CA VAL A 119 -9.05 4.99 -3.13
C VAL A 119 -8.47 5.63 -1.89
N ALA A 120 -7.23 5.32 -1.58
CA ALA A 120 -6.51 5.92 -0.49
C ALA A 120 -5.14 6.41 -0.97
N ALA A 121 -4.62 7.42 -0.31
CA ALA A 121 -3.29 7.96 -0.60
C ALA A 121 -2.51 8.11 0.69
N LYS A 122 -1.18 8.05 0.58
CA LYS A 122 -0.27 8.42 1.65
C LYS A 122 0.86 9.26 1.10
N LEU A 123 1.37 10.12 1.96
CA LEU A 123 2.68 10.73 1.83
C LEU A 123 3.58 10.09 2.89
N LYS A 124 4.77 9.66 2.48
CA LYS A 124 5.76 9.20 3.44
C LYS A 124 6.16 10.35 4.35
N HIS A 125 6.37 10.05 5.63
CA HIS A 125 6.91 11.03 6.55
C HIS A 125 8.30 11.49 6.10
N GLU A 126 8.45 12.80 5.93
CA GLU A 126 9.69 13.43 5.50
C GLU A 126 10.53 13.80 6.72
N ASP A 127 11.80 13.44 6.71
CA ASP A 127 12.73 13.96 7.72
C ASP A 127 13.10 15.39 7.34
N LEU A 128 12.44 16.36 7.98
CA LEU A 128 12.70 17.79 7.78
C LEU A 128 14.15 18.21 8.12
N SER A 129 14.94 17.34 8.76
CA SER A 129 16.37 17.55 9.01
C SER A 129 17.24 17.24 7.79
N LYS A 130 16.68 16.53 6.79
CA LYS A 130 17.33 16.14 5.53
C LYS A 130 16.35 16.26 4.36
N PRO A 131 15.87 17.48 4.04
CA PRO A 131 14.95 17.66 2.93
C PRO A 131 15.68 17.37 1.62
N ASP A 132 15.39 16.22 1.01
CA ASP A 132 15.86 15.90 -0.35
C ASP A 132 14.99 16.59 -1.41
N GLY A 133 13.87 17.17 -0.99
CA GLY A 133 12.89 17.84 -1.84
C GLY A 133 11.95 16.88 -2.56
N ILE A 134 12.00 15.59 -2.21
CA ILE A 134 11.24 14.51 -2.84
C ILE A 134 10.05 14.13 -1.93
N ALA A 135 8.86 14.38 -2.43
CA ALA A 135 7.62 13.93 -1.81
C ALA A 135 7.31 12.50 -2.26
N GLN A 136 7.69 11.50 -1.45
CA GLN A 136 7.40 10.09 -1.75
C GLN A 136 5.92 9.79 -1.49
N MET A 137 5.13 9.73 -2.55
CA MET A 137 3.69 9.50 -2.49
C MET A 137 3.33 8.07 -2.87
N SER A 138 2.21 7.59 -2.35
CA SER A 138 1.65 6.30 -2.77
C SER A 138 0.14 6.39 -2.87
N VAL A 139 -0.41 5.75 -3.89
CA VAL A 139 -1.86 5.65 -4.12
C VAL A 139 -2.24 4.19 -4.12
N SER A 140 -3.26 3.84 -3.34
CA SER A 140 -3.83 2.51 -3.25
C SER A 140 -5.28 2.53 -3.73
N LEU A 141 -5.62 1.58 -4.59
CA LEU A 141 -6.98 1.30 -5.03
C LEU A 141 -7.39 -0.06 -4.47
N GLN A 142 -8.47 -0.09 -3.71
CA GLN A 142 -9.12 -1.31 -3.27
C GLN A 142 -10.45 -1.49 -3.98
N PHE A 143 -10.76 -2.70 -4.48
CA PHE A 143 -12.08 -3.00 -5.04
C PHE A 143 -12.44 -4.48 -4.95
N SER A 144 -13.73 -4.78 -4.82
CA SER A 144 -14.23 -6.16 -4.82
C SER A 144 -14.69 -6.61 -6.21
N ASN A 145 -14.21 -7.76 -6.68
CA ASN A 145 -14.70 -8.42 -7.88
C ASN A 145 -15.72 -9.49 -7.51
N VAL A 146 -17.00 -9.18 -7.72
CA VAL A 146 -18.12 -10.09 -7.39
C VAL A 146 -18.04 -11.43 -8.14
N LYS A 147 -17.43 -11.47 -9.33
CA LYS A 147 -17.30 -12.72 -10.10
C LYS A 147 -16.27 -13.67 -9.53
N GLU A 148 -15.19 -13.11 -8.96
CA GLU A 148 -14.08 -13.87 -8.39
C GLU A 148 -14.25 -14.06 -6.88
N GLY A 149 -15.20 -13.36 -6.25
CA GLY A 149 -15.42 -13.38 -4.81
C GLY A 149 -14.30 -12.69 -4.01
N ALA A 150 -13.33 -12.07 -4.68
CA ALA A 150 -12.13 -11.51 -4.06
C ALA A 150 -12.13 -9.98 -4.02
N THR A 151 -11.48 -9.43 -3.01
CA THR A 151 -11.14 -8.00 -2.90
C THR A 151 -9.68 -7.80 -3.24
N TYR A 152 -9.43 -6.99 -4.25
CA TYR A 152 -8.10 -6.65 -4.73
C TYR A 152 -7.66 -5.31 -4.15
N ASN A 153 -6.36 -5.19 -3.90
CA ASN A 153 -5.70 -3.93 -3.59
C ASN A 153 -4.51 -3.77 -4.54
N TYR A 154 -4.43 -2.60 -5.18
CA TYR A 154 -3.34 -2.23 -6.07
C TYR A 154 -2.71 -0.94 -5.55
N THR A 155 -1.42 -0.98 -5.28
CA THR A 155 -0.68 0.18 -4.76
C THR A 155 0.42 0.57 -5.74
N GLY A 156 0.49 1.86 -6.04
CA GLY A 156 1.55 2.47 -6.83
C GLY A 156 2.29 3.52 -6.02
N HIS A 157 3.58 3.64 -6.30
CA HIS A 157 4.48 4.59 -5.64
C HIS A 157 5.04 5.57 -6.68
N HIS A 158 5.26 6.81 -6.26
CA HIS A 158 5.90 7.81 -7.09
C HIS A 158 6.69 8.79 -6.23
N ASP A 159 7.85 9.17 -6.73
CA ASP A 159 8.67 10.24 -6.15
C ASP A 159 8.28 11.54 -6.88
N ALA A 160 7.53 12.41 -6.19
CA ALA A 160 7.10 13.71 -6.71
C ALA A 160 7.90 14.84 -6.07
N SER A 161 7.72 16.08 -6.53
CA SER A 161 8.39 17.25 -5.91
C SER A 161 7.47 17.97 -4.91
N TYR A 162 8.04 18.62 -3.90
CA TYR A 162 7.31 19.58 -3.06
C TYR A 162 7.13 20.90 -3.83
N ASN A 163 5.94 21.12 -4.38
CA ASN A 163 5.66 22.17 -5.36
C ASN A 163 4.59 23.19 -4.90
N GLN A 164 4.26 23.28 -3.60
CA GLN A 164 3.26 24.20 -3.02
C GLN A 164 3.38 25.68 -3.44
N PHE A 165 4.52 26.12 -3.98
CA PHE A 165 4.77 27.49 -4.45
C PHE A 165 5.13 27.58 -5.94
N VAL A 166 5.06 26.48 -6.70
CA VAL A 166 5.45 26.40 -8.10
C VAL A 166 4.22 26.19 -8.97
N ALA A 167 3.99 27.12 -9.90
CA ALA A 167 2.99 26.96 -10.96
C ALA A 167 3.70 26.62 -12.28
N PRO A 168 3.14 25.74 -13.12
CA PRO A 168 1.87 25.01 -12.97
C PRO A 168 1.97 23.79 -12.05
N ALA A 169 0.82 23.33 -11.54
CA ALA A 169 0.76 22.09 -10.76
C ALA A 169 1.17 20.88 -11.61
N GLU A 170 1.90 19.96 -11.01
CA GLU A 170 2.44 18.80 -11.71
C GLU A 170 1.34 17.78 -12.06
N GLU A 171 1.54 17.07 -13.17
CA GLU A 171 0.73 15.95 -13.62
C GLU A 171 1.65 14.79 -14.02
N PHE A 172 1.33 13.60 -13.50
CA PHE A 172 2.12 12.40 -13.75
C PHE A 172 1.28 11.13 -13.66
N LYS A 173 1.84 10.03 -14.15
CA LYS A 173 1.21 8.70 -14.14
C LYS A 173 1.91 7.80 -13.13
N VAL A 174 1.13 7.15 -12.28
CA VAL A 174 1.60 6.17 -11.31
C VAL A 174 1.16 4.78 -11.77
N VAL A 175 2.12 3.88 -11.98
CA VAL A 175 1.84 2.49 -12.31
C VAL A 175 1.80 1.69 -11.00
N PRO A 176 0.74 0.91 -10.71
CA PRO A 176 0.72 0.05 -9.55
C PRO A 176 1.81 -1.01 -9.65
N THR A 177 2.67 -1.10 -8.63
CA THR A 177 3.77 -2.07 -8.55
C THR A 177 3.48 -3.17 -7.56
N GLU A 178 2.56 -2.94 -6.62
CA GLU A 178 2.17 -3.90 -5.60
C GLU A 178 0.71 -4.28 -5.79
N ALA A 179 0.40 -5.58 -5.64
CA ALA A 179 -0.95 -6.08 -5.70
C ALA A 179 -1.15 -7.25 -4.75
N TRP A 180 -2.28 -7.27 -4.06
CA TRP A 180 -2.72 -8.40 -3.24
C TRP A 180 -4.23 -8.59 -3.35
N ALA A 181 -4.71 -9.80 -3.06
CA ALA A 181 -6.13 -10.12 -3.03
C ALA A 181 -6.48 -10.92 -1.77
N ILE A 182 -7.70 -10.72 -1.28
CA ILE A 182 -8.30 -11.51 -0.20
C ILE A 182 -9.63 -12.05 -0.71
N ALA A 183 -9.82 -13.36 -0.60
CA ALA A 183 -11.05 -14.07 -1.01
C ALA A 183 -11.80 -14.65 0.20
#